data_AF-A0A967WN81-F1
#
_entry.id   AF-A0A967WN81-F1
#
_cell.length_a   1.000
_cell.length_b   1.000
_cell.length_c   1.000
_cell.angle_alpha   90.00
_cell.angle_beta   90.00
_cell.angle_gamma   90.00
#
_symmetry.space_group_name_H-M   'P 1'
#
loop_
_entity.id
_entity.type
_entity.pdbx_description
1 polymer ?
#
loop_
_entity_poly.entity_id
_entity_poly.type
_entity_poly.pdbx_seq_one_letter_code
_entity_poly.pdbx_strand_id
1 'polypeptide(L)'
;ADGSQLNLDLLQALQEKPAPFTPGEPLFWDDPHISKGMLATHLDPTIDLASRRPETIDRTVAWIVETLGLEPGDSVLDLGCGPGLYTQRFAQRGQRVSGVDYSRRSIEYAGQQAEEKGWTSTIATRTT
;
A
#
# COMPACT_ATOMS: atom_id res chain seq x y z
N ALA A 1 21.10 19.21 31.88
CA ALA A 1 19.77 19.86 31.85
C ALA A 1 18.77 18.78 31.53
N ASP A 2 17.74 18.64 32.35
CA ASP A 2 16.82 17.50 32.27
C ASP A 2 16.01 17.56 30.95
N GLY A 3 15.68 16.40 30.38
CA GLY A 3 15.00 16.28 29.10
C GLY A 3 13.50 16.66 29.11
N SER A 4 13.02 17.45 30.08
CA SER A 4 11.60 17.83 30.21
C SER A 4 11.20 19.10 29.47
N GLN A 5 12.14 19.84 28.88
CA GLN A 5 11.82 21.09 28.17
C GLN A 5 11.75 20.88 26.65
N LEU A 6 10.66 21.37 26.06
CA LEU A 6 10.43 21.37 24.63
C LEU A 6 11.50 22.24 23.92
N ASN A 7 12.28 21.64 23.02
CA ASN A 7 13.30 22.35 22.27
C ASN A 7 12.67 23.10 21.09
N LEU A 8 12.39 24.40 21.29
CA LEU A 8 11.74 25.24 20.28
C LEU A 8 12.61 25.47 19.04
N ASP A 9 13.92 25.58 19.19
CA ASP A 9 14.85 25.77 18.07
C ASP A 9 14.87 24.53 17.16
N LEU A 10 14.89 23.34 17.77
CA LEU A 10 14.77 22.08 17.03
C LEU A 10 13.43 21.97 16.32
N LEU A 11 12.33 22.33 16.97
CA LEU A 11 11.00 22.33 16.34
C LEU A 11 10.93 23.29 15.15
N GLN A 12 11.56 24.46 15.26
CA GLN A 12 11.61 25.42 14.16
C GLN A 12 12.41 24.85 12.98
N ALA A 13 13.55 24.21 13.23
CA ALA A 13 14.35 23.54 12.20
C ALA A 13 13.59 22.37 11.53
N LEU A 14 12.85 21.55 12.29
CA LEU A 14 12.06 20.44 11.76
C LEU A 14 10.84 20.87 10.92
N GLN A 15 10.42 22.13 11.02
CA GLN A 15 9.33 22.68 10.20
C GLN A 15 9.80 23.18 8.83
N GLU A 16 11.11 23.29 8.60
CA GLU A 16 11.61 23.70 7.29
C GLU A 16 11.27 22.66 6.22
N LYS A 17 10.79 23.13 5.07
CA LYS A 17 10.45 22.25 3.96
C LYS A 17 11.74 21.61 3.42
N PRO A 18 11.82 20.28 3.34
CA PRO A 18 13.00 19.62 2.79
C PRO A 18 13.18 19.97 1.32
N ALA A 19 14.42 19.90 0.84
CA ALA A 19 14.71 20.03 -0.58
C ALA A 19 13.99 18.93 -1.38
N PRO A 20 13.67 19.16 -2.67
CA PRO A 20 13.12 18.11 -3.52
C PRO A 20 14.00 16.86 -3.50
N PHE A 21 13.38 15.69 -3.37
CA PHE A 21 14.03 14.38 -3.33
C PHE A 21 14.92 14.11 -2.10
N THR A 22 14.84 14.93 -1.05
CA THR A 22 15.38 14.54 0.26
C THR A 22 14.76 13.19 0.68
N PRO A 23 15.57 12.19 1.07
CA PRO A 23 15.05 10.92 1.57
C PRO A 23 14.10 11.13 2.75
N GLY A 24 12.94 10.46 2.71
CA GLY A 24 12.01 10.45 3.84
C GLY A 24 12.49 9.53 4.97
N GLU A 25 11.70 9.45 6.03
CA GLU A 25 11.93 8.49 7.13
C GLU A 25 11.81 7.05 6.60
N PRO A 26 12.91 6.28 6.54
CA PRO A 26 12.94 4.97 5.86
C PRO A 26 12.04 3.92 6.53
N LEU A 27 11.68 4.11 7.80
CA LEU A 27 10.88 3.15 8.55
C LEU A 27 9.40 3.52 8.65
N PHE A 28 8.93 4.64 8.09
CA PHE A 28 7.56 5.11 8.32
C PHE A 28 6.48 4.05 8.04
N TRP A 29 6.60 3.33 6.91
CA TRP A 29 5.62 2.31 6.48
C TRP A 29 5.79 0.95 7.15
N ASP A 30 6.92 0.73 7.80
CA ASP A 30 7.29 -0.50 8.52
C ASP A 30 7.30 -0.31 10.05
N ASP A 31 7.13 0.91 10.53
CA ASP A 31 7.06 1.21 11.96
C ASP A 31 5.97 0.35 12.61
N PRO A 32 6.25 -0.34 13.73
CA PRO A 32 5.32 -1.31 14.30
C PRO A 32 3.94 -0.73 14.65
N HIS A 33 3.88 0.54 15.07
CA HIS A 33 2.63 1.22 15.42
C HIS A 33 1.92 1.72 14.16
N ILE A 34 2.62 2.45 13.30
CA ILE A 34 2.06 3.06 12.09
C ILE A 34 1.58 1.98 11.12
N SER A 35 2.43 0.99 10.80
CA SER A 35 2.08 -0.08 9.87
C SER A 35 0.82 -0.85 10.29
N LYS A 36 0.66 -1.11 11.59
CA LYS A 36 -0.53 -1.79 12.14
C LYS A 36 -1.79 -0.94 11.96
N GLY A 37 -1.71 0.35 12.28
CA GLY A 37 -2.82 1.30 12.09
C GLY A 37 -3.18 1.47 10.61
N MET A 38 -2.17 1.58 9.75
CA MET A 38 -2.35 1.68 8.30
C MET A 38 -3.04 0.45 7.73
N LEU A 39 -2.60 -0.77 8.09
CA LEU A 39 -3.26 -1.99 7.64
C LEU A 39 -4.73 -2.03 8.09
N ALA A 40 -5.00 -1.73 9.37
CA ALA A 40 -6.37 -1.69 9.87
C ALA A 40 -7.25 -0.67 9.10
N THR A 41 -6.68 0.49 8.77
CA THR A 41 -7.36 1.54 8.00
C THR A 41 -7.61 1.12 6.55
N HIS A 42 -6.69 0.37 5.92
CA HIS A 42 -6.91 -0.18 4.59
C HIS A 42 -8.04 -1.21 4.54
N LEU A 43 -8.17 -2.00 5.60
CA LEU A 43 -9.12 -3.11 5.66
C LEU A 43 -10.51 -2.72 6.16
N ASP A 44 -10.68 -1.49 6.67
CA ASP A 44 -11.99 -0.96 7.04
C ASP A 44 -12.76 -0.54 5.77
N PRO A 45 -13.84 -1.25 5.40
CA PRO A 45 -14.57 -0.99 4.17
C PRO A 45 -15.50 0.24 4.26
N THR A 46 -15.58 0.90 5.42
CA THR A 46 -16.50 2.01 5.68
C THR A 46 -15.87 3.39 5.50
N ILE A 47 -14.54 3.44 5.38
CA ILE A 47 -13.76 4.69 5.29
C ILE A 47 -12.95 4.74 3.99
N ASP A 48 -12.67 5.96 3.53
CA ASP A 48 -11.90 6.23 2.30
C ASP A 48 -10.53 6.88 2.63
N LEU A 49 -9.85 6.43 3.69
CA LEU A 49 -8.62 7.04 4.21
C LEU A 49 -7.33 6.42 3.62
N ALA A 50 -7.11 5.12 3.85
CA ALA A 50 -5.91 4.43 3.36
C ALA A 50 -6.17 3.69 2.04
N SER A 51 -7.36 3.11 1.89
CA SER A 51 -7.87 2.60 0.61
C SER A 51 -9.21 3.20 0.30
N ARG A 52 -9.61 3.10 -0.97
CA ARG A 52 -10.98 3.39 -1.37
C ARG A 52 -11.92 2.28 -0.89
N ARG A 53 -13.19 2.60 -0.71
CA ARG A 53 -14.23 1.62 -0.41
C ARG A 53 -14.33 0.54 -1.48
N PRO A 54 -14.68 -0.71 -1.11
CA PRO A 54 -14.67 -1.85 -2.02
C PRO A 54 -15.39 -1.63 -3.35
N GLU A 55 -16.56 -1.00 -3.34
CA GLU A 55 -17.37 -0.76 -4.54
C GLU A 55 -16.67 0.20 -5.52
N THR A 56 -15.89 1.13 -4.99
CA THR A 56 -15.09 2.05 -5.80
C THR A 56 -13.89 1.33 -6.39
N ILE A 57 -13.24 0.45 -5.63
CA ILE A 57 -12.13 -0.38 -6.13
C ILE A 57 -12.65 -1.28 -7.27
N ASP A 58 -13.76 -1.99 -7.06
CA ASP A 58 -14.34 -2.91 -8.05
C ASP A 58 -14.67 -2.19 -9.36
N ARG A 59 -15.31 -1.02 -9.28
CA ARG A 59 -15.59 -0.18 -10.45
C ARG A 59 -14.33 0.32 -11.14
N THR A 60 -13.30 0.69 -10.38
CA THR A 60 -12.04 1.18 -10.92
C THR A 60 -11.31 0.08 -11.68
N VAL A 61 -11.22 -1.12 -11.09
CA VAL A 61 -10.59 -2.27 -11.73
C VAL A 61 -11.35 -2.67 -13.00
N ALA A 62 -12.68 -2.72 -12.95
CA ALA A 62 -13.50 -2.99 -14.13
C ALA A 62 -13.26 -1.98 -15.25
N TRP A 63 -13.27 -0.68 -14.91
CA TRP A 63 -13.01 0.39 -15.85
C TRP A 63 -11.61 0.30 -16.48
N ILE A 64 -10.57 -0.01 -15.70
CA ILE A 64 -9.20 -0.17 -16.22
C ILE A 64 -9.13 -1.35 -17.21
N VAL A 65 -9.68 -2.50 -16.83
CA VAL A 65 -9.70 -3.71 -17.66
C VAL A 65 -10.41 -3.44 -18.99
N GLU A 66 -11.59 -2.82 -18.94
CA GLU A 66 -12.37 -2.50 -20.15
C GLU A 66 -11.68 -1.44 -21.01
N THR A 67 -11.16 -0.38 -20.40
CA THR A 67 -10.56 0.76 -21.12
C THR A 67 -9.27 0.38 -21.82
N LEU A 68 -8.46 -0.46 -21.18
CA LEU A 68 -7.20 -0.94 -21.76
C LEU A 68 -7.38 -2.22 -22.59
N GLY A 69 -8.58 -2.81 -22.61
CA GLY A 69 -8.86 -4.06 -23.30
C GLY A 69 -8.03 -5.22 -22.75
N LEU A 70 -7.82 -5.28 -21.43
CA LEU A 70 -6.99 -6.32 -20.82
C LEU A 70 -7.67 -7.69 -20.93
N GLU A 71 -6.92 -8.65 -21.42
CA GLU A 71 -7.35 -10.04 -21.53
C GLU A 71 -6.83 -10.87 -20.35
N PRO A 72 -7.46 -12.03 -20.04
CA PRO A 72 -6.86 -12.99 -19.13
C PRO A 72 -5.46 -13.41 -19.60
N GLY A 73 -4.49 -13.41 -18.69
CA GLY A 73 -3.08 -13.68 -18.97
C GLY A 73 -2.21 -12.44 -19.15
N ASP A 74 -2.79 -11.26 -19.35
CA ASP A 74 -2.04 -10.01 -19.43
C ASP A 74 -1.35 -9.68 -18.11
N SER A 75 -0.18 -9.05 -18.20
CA SER A 75 0.61 -8.67 -17.03
C SER A 75 0.19 -7.31 -16.49
N VAL A 76 -0.04 -7.25 -15.18
CA VAL A 76 -0.36 -6.01 -14.45
C VAL A 76 0.64 -5.83 -13.30
N LEU A 77 1.16 -4.61 -13.16
CA LEU A 77 2.01 -4.20 -12.04
C LEU A 77 1.25 -3.20 -11.16
N ASP A 78 0.99 -3.56 -9.91
CA ASP A 78 0.34 -2.72 -8.90
C ASP A 78 1.41 -2.11 -7.96
N LEU A 79 1.68 -0.81 -8.12
CA LEU A 79 2.70 -0.08 -7.37
C LEU A 79 2.06 0.66 -6.19
N GLY A 80 2.53 0.34 -4.97
CA GLY A 80 1.85 0.76 -3.75
C GLY A 80 0.61 -0.09 -3.49
N CYS A 81 0.73 -1.41 -3.69
CA CYS A 81 -0.42 -2.32 -3.67
C CYS A 81 -1.05 -2.47 -2.27
N GLY A 82 -0.38 -2.02 -1.21
CA GLY A 82 -0.80 -2.16 0.17
C GLY A 82 -1.17 -3.61 0.49
N PRO A 83 -2.34 -3.88 1.11
CA PRO A 83 -2.78 -5.24 1.41
C PRO A 83 -3.32 -6.02 0.20
N GLY A 84 -3.07 -5.55 -1.03
CA GLY A 84 -3.38 -6.27 -2.26
C GLY A 84 -4.83 -6.17 -2.70
N LEU A 85 -5.55 -5.12 -2.31
CA LEU A 85 -6.97 -4.96 -2.64
C LEU A 85 -7.20 -4.89 -4.16
N TYR A 86 -6.40 -4.10 -4.88
CA TYR A 86 -6.48 -4.02 -6.34
C TYR A 86 -5.87 -5.26 -6.99
N THR A 87 -4.69 -5.68 -6.52
CA THR A 87 -4.01 -6.92 -6.96
C THR A 87 -4.94 -8.12 -7.03
N GLN A 88 -5.69 -8.37 -5.94
CA GLN A 88 -6.63 -9.48 -5.85
C GLN A 88 -7.69 -9.41 -6.96
N ARG A 89 -8.24 -8.22 -7.23
CA ARG A 89 -9.35 -8.03 -8.17
C ARG A 89 -8.90 -8.16 -9.63
N PHE A 90 -7.68 -7.73 -9.95
CA PHE A 90 -7.07 -8.03 -11.25
C PHE A 90 -6.80 -9.53 -11.40
N ALA A 91 -6.27 -10.19 -10.36
CA ALA A 91 -6.00 -11.63 -10.41
C ALA A 91 -7.29 -12.45 -10.58
N GLN A 92 -8.38 -12.08 -9.89
CA GLN A 92 -9.70 -12.70 -10.04
C GLN A 92 -10.30 -12.55 -11.45
N ARG A 93 -9.85 -11.55 -12.21
CA ARG A 93 -10.22 -11.33 -13.62
C ARG A 93 -9.27 -12.03 -14.61
N GLY A 94 -8.30 -12.79 -14.11
CA GLY A 94 -7.40 -13.62 -14.90
C GLY A 94 -6.09 -12.93 -15.30
N GLN A 95 -5.82 -11.70 -14.86
CA GLN A 95 -4.53 -11.07 -15.13
C GLN A 95 -3.40 -11.73 -14.31
N ARG A 96 -2.17 -11.72 -14.85
CA ARG A 96 -0.94 -12.07 -14.13
C ARG A 96 -0.43 -10.85 -13.39
N VAL A 97 -0.73 -10.75 -12.10
CA VAL A 97 -0.48 -9.54 -11.32
C VAL A 97 0.78 -9.66 -10.48
N SER A 98 1.61 -8.61 -10.52
CA SER A 98 2.68 -8.38 -9.57
C SER A 98 2.35 -7.18 -8.68
N GLY A 99 2.34 -7.36 -7.37
CA GLY A 99 2.13 -6.29 -6.39
C GLY A 99 3.43 -5.90 -5.71
N VAL A 100 3.70 -4.61 -5.60
CA VAL A 100 4.86 -4.08 -4.88
C VAL A 100 4.41 -3.02 -3.88
N ASP A 101 4.84 -3.17 -2.63
CA ASP A 101 4.64 -2.18 -1.58
C ASP A 101 5.88 -2.09 -0.69
N TYR A 102 6.00 -0.97 0.01
CA TYR A 102 7.08 -0.76 0.98
C TYR A 102 6.77 -1.42 2.33
N SER A 103 5.49 -1.48 2.71
CA SER A 103 5.06 -2.02 4.00
C SER A 103 5.10 -3.55 4.02
N ARG A 104 6.03 -4.13 4.79
CA ARG A 104 6.13 -5.59 4.97
C ARG A 104 4.85 -6.19 5.53
N ARG A 105 4.26 -5.53 6.52
CA ARG A 105 2.99 -5.96 7.12
C ARG A 105 1.87 -6.07 6.09
N SER A 106 1.80 -5.12 5.17
CA SER A 106 0.78 -5.13 4.11
C SER A 106 1.01 -6.25 3.10
N ILE A 107 2.27 -6.47 2.72
CA ILE A 107 2.65 -7.56 1.81
C ILE A 107 2.45 -8.94 2.43
N GLU A 108 2.79 -9.13 3.71
CA GLU A 108 2.52 -10.36 4.46
C GLU A 108 1.02 -10.68 4.47
N TYR A 109 0.18 -9.68 4.75
CA TYR A 109 -1.27 -9.83 4.67
C TYR A 109 -1.72 -10.20 3.25
N ALA A 110 -1.25 -9.48 2.23
CA ALA A 110 -1.61 -9.72 0.84
C ALA A 110 -1.22 -11.14 0.38
N GLY A 111 -0.05 -11.62 0.79
CA GLY A 111 0.43 -12.98 0.53
C GLY A 111 -0.45 -14.04 1.18
N GLN A 112 -0.81 -13.88 2.45
CA GLN A 112 -1.75 -14.76 3.13
C GLN A 112 -3.11 -14.81 2.42
N GLN A 113 -3.62 -13.66 1.99
CA GLN A 113 -4.87 -13.59 1.21
C GLN A 113 -4.75 -14.23 -0.17
N ALA A 114 -3.57 -14.23 -0.79
CA ALA A 114 -3.30 -14.93 -2.04
C ALA A 114 -3.34 -16.45 -1.87
N GLU A 115 -2.72 -16.95 -0.80
CA GLU A 115 -2.72 -18.37 -0.44
C GLU A 115 -4.13 -18.85 -0.08
N GLU A 116 -4.85 -18.13 0.79
CA GLU A 116 -6.19 -18.51 1.26
C GLU A 116 -7.22 -18.56 0.13
N LYS A 117 -7.15 -17.63 -0.82
CA LYS A 117 -8.14 -17.49 -1.91
C LYS A 117 -7.68 -18.15 -3.22
N GLY A 118 -6.47 -18.70 -3.26
CA GLY A 118 -5.95 -19.49 -4.38
C GLY A 118 -5.73 -18.71 -5.67
N TRP A 119 -5.30 -17.45 -5.61
CA TRP A 119 -4.95 -16.69 -6.82
C TRP A 119 -3.43 -16.56 -6.98
N THR A 120 -2.96 -16.83 -8.20
CA THR A 120 -1.52 -16.77 -8.53
C THR A 120 -1.09 -15.32 -8.69
N SER A 121 -0.19 -14.86 -7.82
CA SER A 121 0.45 -13.55 -7.94
C SER A 121 1.88 -13.58 -7.43
N THR A 122 2.65 -12.58 -7.84
CA THR A 122 3.95 -12.28 -7.24
C THR A 122 3.81 -11.03 -6.41
N ILE A 123 3.89 -11.16 -5.09
CA ILE A 123 3.80 -10.03 -4.17
C ILE A 123 5.17 -9.87 -3.52
N ALA A 124 5.76 -8.69 -3.65
CA ALA A 124 7.11 -8.42 -3.16
C ALA A 124 7.18 -7.13 -2.35
N THR A 125 7.93 -7.18 -1.26
CA THR A 125 8.39 -6.00 -0.55
C THR A 125 9.63 -5.43 -1.23
N ARG A 126 9.79 -4.10 -1.21
CA ARG A 126 11.09 -3.49 -1.50
C ARG A 126 11.83 -3.20 -0.21
N THR A 127 12.85 -4.00 0.11
CA THR A 127 13.82 -3.69 1.16
C THR A 127 14.88 -2.76 0.55
N THR A 128 14.95 -1.51 0.99
CA THR A 128 16.12 -0.63 0.73
C THR A 128 17.12 -0.73 1.87
#